data_AF-A0A177X0Y1-F1
#
_entry.id   AF-A0A177X0Y1-F1
#
_cell.length_a   1.000
_cell.length_b   1.000
_cell.length_c   1.000
_cell.angle_alpha   90.00
_cell.angle_beta   90.00
_cell.angle_gamma   90.00
#
_symmetry.space_group_name_H-M   'P 1'
#
loop_
_entity.id
_entity.type
_entity.pdbx_description
1 polymer ?
#
loop_
_entity_poly.entity_id
_entity_poly.type
_entity_poly.pdbx_seq_one_letter_code
_entity_poly.pdbx_strand_id
1 'polypeptide(L)'
;MSVVRSIENCEKGANDKPLEDIMIADCGVLAEGEEDGIPIPDDGDVLPEYTEDHDLIPEDHPTEYIAFASQIKTIGNTLLKQALASTDSTAAQSFFSKAIAKYEKAVRYLEAINPSPEEATELTYEAKLEFFALKVSCLSNLSLASGKISDWAGQQRYSERILSIAETLATYTVKHSTTPLMVTPADQSKAYFRVGQALVKQLQYEQGCKMLERAQSLTSGTPDAMIIKTINETQRMIKERAAKEKRMYQKMFE
;
A
#
# COMPACT_ATOMS: atom_id res chain seq x y z
N MET A 1 18.02 12.31 -6.59
CA MET A 1 18.57 12.09 -5.23
C MET A 1 18.18 10.74 -4.59
N SER A 2 17.72 9.73 -5.34
CA SER A 2 17.26 8.45 -4.76
C SER A 2 18.28 7.75 -3.84
N VAL A 3 19.53 7.62 -4.27
CA VAL A 3 20.60 7.00 -3.47
C VAL A 3 20.85 7.76 -2.16
N VAL A 4 20.86 9.09 -2.22
CA VAL A 4 21.05 9.94 -1.03
C VAL A 4 19.93 9.68 -0.02
N ARG A 5 18.67 9.66 -0.48
CA ARG A 5 17.50 9.36 0.37
C ARG A 5 17.56 7.96 0.98
N SER A 6 18.03 6.95 0.25
CA SER A 6 18.21 5.60 0.79
C SER A 6 19.26 5.57 1.91
N ILE A 7 20.36 6.32 1.76
CA ILE A 7 21.39 6.48 2.80
C ILE A 7 20.81 7.23 4.01
N GLU A 8 20.06 8.31 3.80
CA GLU A 8 19.42 9.08 4.87
C GLU A 8 18.45 8.24 5.71
N ASN A 9 17.67 7.37 5.06
CA ASN A 9 16.61 6.57 5.67
C ASN A 9 17.07 5.17 6.10
N CYS A 10 18.36 4.85 6.01
CA CYS A 10 18.87 3.58 6.49
C CYS A 10 18.60 3.41 8.00
N GLU A 11 18.53 2.15 8.44
CA GLU A 11 18.41 1.83 9.85
C GLU A 11 19.69 2.24 10.59
N LYS A 12 19.54 3.02 11.66
CA LYS A 12 20.65 3.58 12.43
C LYS A 12 20.77 2.86 13.77
N GLY A 13 21.99 2.52 14.15
CA GLY A 13 22.35 2.03 15.47
C GLY A 13 22.72 3.17 16.43
N ALA A 14 23.56 2.84 17.41
CA ALA A 14 24.03 3.83 18.39
C ALA A 14 24.80 4.98 17.72
N ASN A 15 24.53 6.21 18.16
CA ASN A 15 25.13 7.45 17.66
C ASN A 15 24.93 7.68 16.14
N ASP A 16 23.72 7.40 15.62
CA ASP A 16 23.33 7.61 14.22
C ASP A 16 24.17 6.87 13.17
N LYS A 17 24.98 5.89 13.59
CA LYS A 17 25.75 5.06 12.66
C LYS A 17 24.82 4.10 11.92
N PRO A 18 24.86 4.01 10.57
CA PRO A 18 24.15 2.96 9.83
C PRO A 18 24.44 1.57 10.39
N LEU A 19 23.41 0.71 10.48
CA LEU A 19 23.60 -0.69 10.89
C LEU A 19 24.32 -1.51 9.83
N GLU A 20 24.02 -1.26 8.56
CA GLU A 20 24.72 -1.84 7.41
C GLU A 20 25.83 -0.89 6.95
N ASP A 21 26.95 -1.45 6.48
CA ASP A 21 28.07 -0.66 5.97
C ASP A 21 27.69 0.01 4.64
N ILE A 22 27.68 1.35 4.64
CA ILE A 22 27.46 2.18 3.45
C ILE A 22 28.82 2.68 2.96
N MET A 23 29.27 2.17 1.82
CA MET A 23 30.58 2.50 1.24
C MET A 23 30.44 3.09 -0.17
N ILE A 24 31.30 4.06 -0.49
CA ILE A 24 31.48 4.53 -1.87
C ILE A 24 32.29 3.46 -2.59
N ALA A 25 31.61 2.62 -3.37
CA ALA A 25 32.23 1.50 -4.07
C ALA A 25 33.13 1.96 -5.23
N ASP A 26 32.79 3.08 -5.86
CA ASP A 26 33.56 3.71 -6.94
C ASP A 26 33.26 5.22 -6.99
N CYS A 27 34.20 6.02 -7.49
CA CYS A 27 34.02 7.46 -7.67
C CYS A 27 34.94 8.02 -8.77
N GLY A 28 34.52 9.13 -9.37
CA GLY A 28 35.25 9.75 -10.48
C GLY A 28 34.74 11.14 -10.83
N VAL A 29 35.20 11.64 -11.97
CA VAL A 29 34.75 12.91 -12.57
C VAL A 29 34.14 12.58 -13.92
N LEU A 30 32.87 12.97 -14.13
CA LEU A 30 32.20 12.84 -15.42
C LEU A 30 32.62 14.00 -16.33
N ALA A 31 33.05 13.69 -17.55
CA ALA A 31 33.30 14.69 -18.57
C ALA A 31 31.98 15.24 -19.16
N GLU A 32 32.04 16.42 -19.80
CA GLU A 32 30.88 16.99 -20.46
C GLU A 32 30.40 16.07 -21.60
N GLY A 33 29.15 15.60 -21.52
CA GLY A 33 28.56 14.68 -22.48
C GLY A 33 28.81 13.19 -22.19
N GLU A 34 29.52 12.85 -21.10
CA GLU A 34 29.64 11.47 -20.63
C GLU A 34 28.33 11.01 -19.97
N GLU A 35 28.01 9.72 -20.13
CA GLU A 35 26.83 9.11 -19.50
C GLU A 35 26.99 9.16 -17.97
N ASP A 36 25.93 9.52 -17.26
CA ASP A 36 25.94 9.64 -15.80
C ASP A 36 26.04 8.29 -15.07
N GLY A 37 26.01 7.18 -15.82
CA GLY A 37 26.12 5.82 -15.31
C GLY A 37 24.89 5.37 -14.52
N ILE A 38 23.77 6.10 -14.60
CA ILE A 38 22.53 5.74 -13.94
C ILE A 38 21.80 4.72 -14.83
N PRO A 39 21.64 3.46 -14.40
CA PRO A 39 21.00 2.45 -15.22
C PRO A 39 19.55 2.85 -15.53
N ILE A 40 19.22 2.90 -16.82
CA ILE A 40 17.85 3.11 -17.29
C ILE A 40 17.03 1.90 -16.83
N PRO A 41 15.90 2.10 -16.11
CA PRO A 41 15.09 0.98 -15.66
C PRO A 41 14.62 0.11 -16.84
N ASP A 42 14.90 -1.19 -16.77
CA ASP A 42 14.48 -2.18 -17.78
C ASP A 42 12.95 -2.28 -17.95
N ASP A 43 12.20 -1.71 -17.01
CA ASP A 43 10.74 -1.73 -16.98
C ASP A 43 10.07 -0.53 -17.66
N GLY A 44 10.87 0.38 -18.25
CA GLY A 44 10.40 1.54 -19.00
C GLY A 44 9.91 2.70 -18.14
N ASP A 45 10.15 2.66 -16.83
CA ASP A 45 9.88 3.79 -15.93
C ASP A 45 10.96 4.87 -16.09
N VAL A 46 10.61 5.93 -16.80
CA VAL A 46 11.51 7.08 -17.05
C VAL A 46 11.40 8.18 -16.00
N LEU A 47 10.50 8.02 -15.02
CA LEU A 47 10.24 9.06 -14.03
C LEU A 47 11.25 8.96 -12.87
N PRO A 48 11.66 10.09 -12.27
CA PRO A 48 12.48 10.09 -11.05
C PRO A 48 11.83 9.29 -9.92
N GLU A 49 12.63 8.73 -9.00
CA GLU A 49 12.08 7.99 -7.85
C GLU A 49 11.36 8.91 -6.84
N TYR A 50 11.83 10.13 -6.71
CA TYR A 50 11.31 11.16 -5.82
C TYR A 50 10.80 12.34 -6.64
N THR A 51 9.66 12.91 -6.25
CA THR A 51 8.99 13.96 -7.01
C THR A 51 9.76 15.27 -7.00
N GLU A 52 10.55 15.51 -5.96
CA GLU A 52 11.41 16.70 -5.84
C GLU A 52 12.57 16.71 -6.84
N ASP A 53 12.88 15.56 -7.45
CA ASP A 53 13.87 15.46 -8.52
C ASP A 53 13.25 15.68 -9.92
N HIS A 54 11.95 15.96 -10.01
CA HIS A 54 11.24 16.18 -11.27
C HIS A 54 11.19 17.67 -11.64
N ASP A 55 11.30 17.99 -12.94
CA ASP A 55 11.32 19.38 -13.42
C ASP A 55 9.98 20.12 -13.20
N LEU A 56 8.87 19.38 -13.25
CA LEU A 56 7.54 19.91 -12.98
C LEU A 56 7.23 19.93 -11.48
N ILE A 57 6.72 21.05 -10.99
CA ILE A 57 6.24 21.23 -9.62
C ILE A 57 4.82 20.65 -9.49
N PRO A 58 4.54 19.77 -8.49
CA PRO A 58 3.24 19.11 -8.33
C PRO A 58 2.04 20.04 -8.22
N GLU A 59 2.18 21.14 -7.48
CA GLU A 59 1.14 22.13 -7.23
C GLU A 59 0.70 22.84 -8.51
N ASP A 60 1.67 23.13 -9.39
CA ASP A 60 1.43 23.80 -10.68
C ASP A 60 0.93 22.82 -11.77
N HIS A 61 1.23 21.52 -11.62
CA HIS A 61 1.00 20.49 -12.64
C HIS A 61 0.28 19.23 -12.10
N PRO A 62 -0.87 19.38 -11.40
CA PRO A 62 -1.52 18.26 -10.74
C PRO A 62 -2.01 17.18 -11.72
N THR A 63 -2.44 17.58 -12.92
CA THR A 63 -2.98 16.67 -13.94
C THR A 63 -1.87 15.75 -14.49
N GLU A 64 -0.69 16.33 -14.72
CA GLU A 64 0.51 15.62 -15.16
C GLU A 64 0.95 14.60 -14.11
N TYR A 65 0.93 14.98 -12.83
CA TYR A 65 1.28 14.06 -11.74
C TYR A 65 0.28 12.90 -11.58
N ILE A 66 -1.02 13.14 -11.81
CA ILE A 66 -2.01 12.05 -11.90
C ILE A 66 -1.67 11.11 -13.07
N ALA A 67 -1.32 11.67 -14.23
CA ALA A 67 -0.91 10.88 -15.39
C ALA A 67 0.38 10.08 -15.14
N PHE A 68 1.38 10.67 -14.48
CA PHE A 68 2.61 10.00 -14.08
C PHE A 68 2.33 8.82 -13.13
N ALA A 69 1.52 9.04 -12.09
CA ALA A 69 1.11 7.97 -11.18
C ALA A 69 0.37 6.84 -11.93
N SER A 70 -0.45 7.17 -12.93
CA SER A 70 -1.15 6.20 -13.78
C SER A 70 -0.19 5.36 -14.63
N GLN A 71 0.85 5.99 -15.20
CA GLN A 71 1.91 5.30 -15.95
C GLN A 71 2.69 4.34 -15.04
N ILE A 72 3.15 4.82 -13.88
CA ILE A 72 3.88 4.00 -12.89
C ILE A 72 3.02 2.82 -12.43
N LYS A 73 1.74 3.05 -12.12
CA LYS A 73 0.79 1.99 -11.76
C LYS A 73 0.66 0.93 -12.86
N THR A 74 0.70 1.33 -14.13
CA THR A 74 0.61 0.39 -15.26
C THR A 74 1.79 -0.57 -15.27
N ILE A 75 2.99 -0.08 -14.98
CA ILE A 75 4.20 -0.91 -14.81
C ILE A 75 4.02 -1.84 -13.60
N GLY A 76 3.57 -1.31 -12.46
CA GLY A 76 3.24 -2.11 -11.27
C GLY A 76 2.23 -3.22 -11.55
N ASN A 77 1.20 -2.97 -12.38
CA ASN A 77 0.21 -3.97 -12.78
C ASN A 77 0.82 -5.09 -13.63
N THR A 78 1.77 -4.77 -14.52
CA THR A 78 2.49 -5.78 -15.30
C THR A 78 3.30 -6.68 -14.38
N LEU A 79 4.06 -6.11 -13.45
CA LEU A 79 4.85 -6.86 -12.46
C LEU A 79 3.96 -7.71 -11.55
N LEU A 80 2.83 -7.16 -11.08
CA LEU A 80 1.88 -7.89 -10.25
C LEU A 80 1.27 -9.10 -10.99
N LYS A 81 0.93 -8.94 -12.27
CA LYS A 81 0.43 -10.05 -13.10
C LYS A 81 1.51 -11.12 -13.31
N GLN A 82 2.75 -10.72 -13.57
CA GLN A 82 3.89 -11.64 -13.68
C GLN A 82 4.10 -12.42 -12.37
N ALA A 83 4.03 -11.74 -11.23
CA ALA A 83 4.14 -12.37 -9.91
C ALA A 83 3.03 -13.41 -9.67
N LEU A 84 1.78 -13.07 -10.00
CA LEU A 84 0.64 -13.97 -9.83
C LEU A 84 0.64 -15.17 -10.79
N ALA A 85 1.26 -15.03 -11.96
CA ALA A 85 1.36 -16.10 -12.96
C ALA A 85 2.62 -16.98 -12.78
N SER A 86 3.61 -16.53 -12.02
CA SER A 86 4.86 -17.27 -11.79
C SER A 86 4.61 -18.56 -11.02
N THR A 87 5.16 -19.66 -11.52
CA THR A 87 5.20 -20.95 -10.82
C THR A 87 6.42 -21.08 -9.91
N ASP A 88 7.44 -20.23 -10.10
CA ASP A 88 8.61 -20.13 -9.25
C ASP A 88 8.32 -19.12 -8.11
N SER A 89 8.44 -19.60 -6.87
CA SER A 89 8.16 -18.81 -5.67
C SER A 89 9.18 -17.69 -5.43
N THR A 90 10.44 -17.89 -5.76
CA THR A 90 11.50 -16.87 -5.61
C THR A 90 11.33 -15.78 -6.66
N ALA A 91 11.05 -16.17 -7.91
CA ALA A 91 10.74 -15.20 -8.96
C ALA A 91 9.46 -14.41 -8.63
N ALA A 92 8.41 -15.09 -8.13
CA ALA A 92 7.18 -14.44 -7.70
C ALA A 92 7.43 -13.40 -6.60
N GLN A 93 8.20 -13.75 -5.56
CA GLN A 93 8.60 -12.84 -4.49
C GLN A 93 9.30 -11.59 -5.04
N SER A 94 10.29 -11.77 -5.92
CA SER A 94 10.98 -10.65 -6.57
C SER A 94 10.02 -9.74 -7.35
N PHE A 95 9.09 -10.33 -8.14
CA PHE A 95 8.12 -9.53 -8.88
C PHE A 95 7.12 -8.81 -7.96
N PHE A 96 6.69 -9.43 -6.85
CA PHE A 96 5.85 -8.74 -5.86
C PHE A 96 6.58 -7.56 -5.23
N SER A 97 7.85 -7.71 -4.83
CA SER A 97 8.65 -6.61 -4.28
C SER A 97 8.83 -5.46 -5.28
N LYS A 98 9.11 -5.77 -6.55
CA LYS A 98 9.18 -4.75 -7.61
C LYS A 98 7.82 -4.06 -7.84
N ALA A 99 6.72 -4.80 -7.83
CA ALA A 99 5.38 -4.24 -7.96
C ALA A 99 5.05 -3.30 -6.78
N ILE A 100 5.41 -3.69 -5.56
CA ILE A 100 5.25 -2.85 -4.35
C ILE A 100 5.99 -1.53 -4.54
N ALA A 101 7.28 -1.56 -4.92
CA ALA A 101 8.06 -0.35 -5.14
C ALA A 101 7.40 0.60 -6.16
N LYS A 102 6.89 0.07 -7.27
CA LYS A 102 6.17 0.89 -8.26
C LYS A 102 4.86 1.47 -7.72
N TYR A 103 4.06 0.70 -7.00
CA TYR A 103 2.83 1.27 -6.43
C TYR A 103 3.10 2.27 -5.31
N GLU A 104 4.15 2.09 -4.51
CA GLU A 104 4.60 3.08 -3.51
C GLU A 104 5.02 4.38 -4.20
N LYS A 105 5.80 4.27 -5.29
CA LYS A 105 6.17 5.41 -6.14
C LYS A 105 4.94 6.09 -6.72
N ALA A 106 3.99 5.36 -7.29
CA ALA A 106 2.75 5.94 -7.81
C ALA A 106 1.93 6.67 -6.73
N VAL A 107 1.86 6.12 -5.52
CA VAL A 107 1.21 6.78 -4.38
C VAL A 107 1.97 8.04 -3.97
N ARG A 108 3.31 8.02 -3.97
CA ARG A 108 4.15 9.18 -3.69
C ARG A 108 3.89 10.33 -4.66
N TYR A 109 3.78 10.04 -5.95
CA TYR A 109 3.43 11.02 -6.99
C TYR A 109 2.06 11.65 -6.75
N LEU A 110 1.07 10.86 -6.32
CA LEU A 110 -0.24 11.41 -5.95
C LEU A 110 -0.15 12.26 -4.68
N GLU A 111 0.62 11.83 -3.69
CA GLU A 111 0.76 12.54 -2.42
C GLU A 111 1.54 13.85 -2.53
N ALA A 112 2.41 13.98 -3.54
CA ALA A 112 3.07 15.22 -3.87
C ALA A 112 2.09 16.29 -4.37
N ILE A 113 1.02 15.91 -5.08
CA ILE A 113 -0.07 16.85 -5.41
C ILE A 113 -0.83 17.22 -4.13
N ASN A 114 -1.28 16.19 -3.41
CA ASN A 114 -2.07 16.40 -2.21
C ASN A 114 -2.17 15.14 -1.32
N PRO A 115 -1.93 15.24 0.00
CA PRO A 115 -2.04 14.08 0.85
C PRO A 115 -3.50 13.70 1.19
N SER A 116 -4.45 14.65 1.23
CA SER A 116 -5.80 14.40 1.75
C SER A 116 -6.95 15.04 0.93
N PRO A 117 -8.18 14.49 0.99
CA PRO A 117 -9.34 15.11 0.35
C PRO A 117 -9.72 16.51 0.85
N GLU A 118 -9.41 16.85 2.10
CA GLU A 118 -9.70 18.18 2.64
C GLU A 118 -8.74 19.23 2.10
N GLU A 119 -7.51 18.84 1.76
CA GLU A 119 -6.47 19.70 1.23
C GLU A 119 -6.49 19.77 -0.31
N ALA A 120 -7.14 18.83 -1.00
CA ALA A 120 -7.25 18.78 -2.47
C ALA A 120 -8.18 19.87 -3.05
N THR A 121 -8.36 21.02 -2.40
CA THR A 121 -9.33 22.06 -2.77
C THR A 121 -9.14 22.60 -4.18
N GLU A 122 -7.89 22.65 -4.66
CA GLU A 122 -7.49 23.21 -5.95
C GLU A 122 -7.79 22.29 -7.16
N LEU A 123 -8.07 21.01 -6.92
CA LEU A 123 -8.45 20.07 -7.97
C LEU A 123 -9.92 20.24 -8.39
N THR A 124 -10.16 20.16 -9.70
CA THR A 124 -11.52 20.00 -10.25
C THR A 124 -12.18 18.74 -9.71
N TYR A 125 -13.51 18.67 -9.76
CA TYR A 125 -14.24 17.51 -9.27
C TYR A 125 -13.87 16.23 -10.05
N GLU A 126 -13.71 16.34 -11.37
CA GLU A 126 -13.30 15.26 -12.25
C GLU A 126 -11.88 14.78 -11.91
N ALA A 127 -10.95 15.71 -11.66
CA ALA A 127 -9.60 15.36 -11.25
C ALA A 127 -9.58 14.68 -9.87
N LYS A 128 -10.43 15.10 -8.92
CA LYS A 128 -10.59 14.42 -7.61
C LYS A 128 -11.07 12.98 -7.78
N LEU A 129 -12.03 12.74 -8.67
CA LEU A 129 -12.51 11.38 -8.95
C LEU A 129 -11.38 10.48 -9.45
N GLU A 130 -10.62 10.95 -10.44
CA GLU A 130 -9.50 10.21 -10.99
C GLU A 130 -8.41 10.00 -9.93
N PHE A 131 -8.04 11.05 -9.21
CA PHE A 131 -7.04 11.03 -8.15
C PHE A 131 -7.35 9.97 -7.08
N PHE A 132 -8.55 10.01 -6.48
CA PHE A 132 -8.91 9.09 -5.40
C PHE A 132 -9.12 7.67 -5.92
N ALA A 133 -9.71 7.49 -7.11
CA ALA A 133 -9.84 6.17 -7.72
C ALA A 133 -8.45 5.55 -7.99
N LEU A 134 -7.50 6.35 -8.45
CA LEU A 134 -6.14 5.92 -8.70
C LEU A 134 -5.40 5.59 -7.40
N LYS A 135 -5.45 6.46 -6.39
CA LYS A 135 -4.83 6.26 -5.07
C LYS A 135 -5.37 5.00 -4.38
N VAL A 136 -6.69 4.81 -4.35
CA VAL A 136 -7.33 3.62 -3.78
C VAL A 136 -6.91 2.36 -4.53
N SER A 137 -6.83 2.42 -5.86
CA SER A 137 -6.41 1.28 -6.66
C SER A 137 -4.95 0.89 -6.42
N CYS A 138 -4.04 1.87 -6.32
CA CYS A 138 -2.63 1.61 -5.97
C CYS A 138 -2.49 1.01 -4.57
N LEU A 139 -3.14 1.60 -3.56
CA LEU A 139 -3.14 1.09 -2.18
C LEU A 139 -3.74 -0.33 -2.09
N SER A 140 -4.78 -0.61 -2.87
CA SER A 140 -5.39 -1.94 -2.93
C SER A 140 -4.42 -2.98 -3.49
N ASN A 141 -3.66 -2.63 -4.53
CA ASN A 141 -2.64 -3.51 -5.11
C ASN A 141 -1.42 -3.66 -4.19
N LEU A 142 -0.99 -2.59 -3.52
CA LEU A 142 0.04 -2.64 -2.47
C LEU A 142 -0.32 -3.63 -1.37
N SER A 143 -1.53 -3.50 -0.84
CA SER A 143 -2.04 -4.39 0.20
C SER A 143 -2.06 -5.86 -0.27
N LEU A 144 -2.50 -6.12 -1.50
CA LEU A 144 -2.49 -7.46 -2.09
C LEU A 144 -1.07 -8.03 -2.20
N ALA A 145 -0.13 -7.27 -2.78
CA ALA A 145 1.24 -7.71 -2.97
C ALA A 145 1.97 -7.93 -1.64
N SER A 146 1.78 -7.04 -0.66
CA SER A 146 2.34 -7.16 0.69
C SER A 146 1.87 -8.45 1.37
N GLY A 147 0.57 -8.75 1.28
CA GLY A 147 0.02 -10.01 1.80
C GLY A 147 0.56 -11.25 1.10
N LYS A 148 0.93 -11.16 -0.19
CA LYS A 148 1.54 -12.27 -0.93
C LYS A 148 2.97 -12.57 -0.51
N ILE A 149 3.71 -11.56 -0.05
CA ILE A 149 5.06 -11.71 0.50
C ILE A 149 5.07 -11.90 2.03
N SER A 150 3.90 -12.06 2.65
CA SER A 150 3.72 -12.16 4.10
C SER A 150 4.16 -10.92 4.90
N ASP A 151 4.22 -9.76 4.25
CA ASP A 151 4.31 -8.47 4.94
C ASP A 151 2.91 -8.06 5.42
N TRP A 152 2.53 -8.64 6.57
CA TRP A 152 1.21 -8.40 7.17
C TRP A 152 1.07 -6.97 7.71
N ALA A 153 2.16 -6.37 8.17
CA ALA A 153 2.16 -4.98 8.65
C ALA A 153 1.92 -4.02 7.48
N GLY A 154 2.60 -4.22 6.34
CA GLY A 154 2.35 -3.49 5.11
C GLY A 154 0.93 -3.70 4.59
N GLN A 155 0.46 -4.95 4.52
CA GLN A 155 -0.91 -5.27 4.10
C GLN A 155 -1.96 -4.52 4.92
N GLN A 156 -1.81 -4.52 6.24
CA GLN A 156 -2.67 -3.80 7.17
C GLN A 156 -2.61 -2.29 6.91
N ARG A 157 -1.40 -1.70 6.95
CA ARG A 157 -1.17 -0.26 6.77
C ARG A 157 -1.80 0.27 5.47
N TYR A 158 -1.60 -0.42 4.35
CA TYR A 158 -2.13 0.02 3.06
C TYR A 158 -3.66 -0.10 3.00
N SER A 159 -4.25 -1.13 3.60
CA SER A 159 -5.71 -1.26 3.66
C SER A 159 -6.36 -0.23 4.59
N GLU A 160 -5.76 0.06 5.74
CA GLU A 160 -6.25 1.10 6.65
C GLU A 160 -6.20 2.49 6.01
N ARG A 161 -5.19 2.79 5.19
CA ARG A 161 -5.16 4.03 4.38
C ARG A 161 -6.35 4.15 3.43
N ILE A 162 -6.82 3.06 2.83
CA ILE A 162 -8.03 3.08 1.99
C ILE A 162 -9.27 3.42 2.83
N LEU A 163 -9.38 2.84 4.03
CA LEU A 163 -10.49 3.10 4.94
C LEU A 163 -10.48 4.54 5.46
N SER A 164 -9.30 5.07 5.79
CA SER A 164 -9.13 6.48 6.15
C SER A 164 -9.57 7.42 5.01
N ILE A 165 -9.18 7.13 3.75
CA ILE A 165 -9.68 7.88 2.58
C ILE A 165 -11.21 7.80 2.51
N ALA A 166 -11.81 6.63 2.73
CA ALA A 166 -13.26 6.46 2.71
C ALA A 166 -13.97 7.32 3.77
N GLU A 167 -13.44 7.36 4.99
CA GLU A 167 -13.97 8.18 6.09
C GLU A 167 -13.84 9.69 5.81
N THR A 168 -12.68 10.12 5.29
CA THR A 168 -12.47 11.53 4.94
C THR A 168 -13.38 11.96 3.80
N LEU A 169 -13.54 11.13 2.75
CA LEU A 169 -14.43 11.43 1.62
C LEU A 169 -15.91 11.45 2.03
N ALA A 170 -16.33 10.57 2.95
CA ALA A 170 -17.68 10.60 3.52
C ALA A 170 -17.93 11.92 4.26
N THR A 171 -16.96 12.36 5.08
CA THR A 171 -17.03 13.64 5.80
C THR A 171 -17.06 14.84 4.85
N TYR A 172 -16.17 14.85 3.83
CA TYR A 172 -16.12 15.88 2.81
C TYR A 172 -17.46 15.99 2.06
N THR A 173 -18.04 14.86 1.66
CA THR A 173 -19.33 14.81 0.97
C THR A 173 -20.44 15.47 1.77
N VAL A 174 -20.53 15.18 3.07
CA VAL A 174 -21.54 15.80 3.97
C VAL A 174 -21.38 17.32 4.06
N LYS A 175 -20.14 17.82 4.05
CA LYS A 175 -19.84 19.26 4.15
C LYS A 175 -20.00 20.02 2.83
N HIS A 176 -19.76 19.39 1.68
CA HIS A 176 -19.45 20.11 0.44
C HIS A 176 -20.28 19.78 -0.81
N SER A 177 -21.15 18.76 -0.87
CA SER A 177 -21.65 18.35 -2.19
C SER A 177 -23.07 17.77 -2.31
N THR A 178 -23.70 18.13 -3.44
CA THR A 178 -24.83 17.48 -4.13
C THR A 178 -24.40 16.30 -5.01
N THR A 179 -23.09 16.04 -5.18
CA THR A 179 -22.52 14.85 -5.87
C THR A 179 -21.35 14.25 -5.06
N PRO A 180 -21.49 13.04 -4.50
CA PRO A 180 -20.57 12.51 -3.49
C PRO A 180 -19.28 11.94 -4.09
N LEU A 181 -18.13 12.28 -3.50
CA LEU A 181 -16.89 11.50 -3.65
C LEU A 181 -16.94 10.35 -2.63
N MET A 182 -16.71 9.12 -3.07
CA MET A 182 -16.71 7.97 -2.15
C MET A 182 -15.77 6.86 -2.61
N VAL A 183 -15.23 6.13 -1.64
CA VAL A 183 -14.70 4.79 -1.89
C VAL A 183 -15.88 3.83 -1.94
N THR A 184 -15.97 3.02 -2.99
CA THR A 184 -17.11 2.12 -3.19
C THR A 184 -17.24 1.11 -2.02
N PRO A 185 -18.46 0.66 -1.66
CA PRO A 185 -18.63 -0.39 -0.64
C PRO A 185 -17.84 -1.67 -0.96
N ALA A 186 -17.70 -2.01 -2.25
CA ALA A 186 -16.92 -3.16 -2.70
C ALA A 186 -15.41 -2.99 -2.39
N ASP A 187 -14.85 -1.81 -2.60
CA ASP A 187 -13.44 -1.56 -2.31
C ASP A 187 -13.18 -1.41 -0.80
N GLN A 188 -14.12 -0.82 -0.05
CA GLN A 188 -14.08 -0.83 1.42
C GLN A 188 -14.14 -2.27 1.96
N SER A 189 -15.03 -3.11 1.42
CA SER A 189 -15.12 -4.53 1.80
C SER A 189 -13.81 -5.27 1.58
N LYS A 190 -13.16 -5.10 0.41
CA LYS A 190 -11.82 -5.65 0.14
C LYS A 190 -10.76 -5.14 1.13
N ALA A 191 -10.78 -3.85 1.47
CA ALA A 191 -9.85 -3.26 2.43
C ALA A 191 -10.03 -3.86 3.83
N TYR A 192 -11.26 -3.86 4.37
CA TYR A 192 -11.55 -4.50 5.66
C TYR A 192 -11.19 -5.99 5.68
N PHE A 193 -11.45 -6.72 4.59
CA PHE A 193 -11.09 -8.13 4.48
C PHE A 193 -9.58 -8.32 4.61
N ARG A 194 -8.77 -7.52 3.92
CA ARG A 194 -7.30 -7.59 3.98
C ARG A 194 -6.74 -7.14 5.34
N VAL A 195 -7.32 -6.12 5.98
CA VAL A 195 -6.99 -5.77 7.39
C VAL A 195 -7.27 -6.97 8.29
N GLY A 196 -8.45 -7.58 8.18
CA GLY A 196 -8.83 -8.76 8.95
C GLY A 196 -7.85 -9.92 8.77
N GLN A 197 -7.46 -10.23 7.53
CA GLN A 197 -6.45 -11.25 7.24
C GLN A 197 -5.09 -10.93 7.90
N ALA A 198 -4.61 -9.70 7.75
CA ALA A 198 -3.34 -9.27 8.32
C ALA A 198 -3.34 -9.36 9.86
N LEU A 199 -4.40 -8.90 10.53
CA LEU A 199 -4.55 -8.98 11.98
C LEU A 199 -4.57 -10.43 12.48
N VAL A 200 -5.29 -11.32 11.78
CA VAL A 200 -5.31 -12.76 12.10
C VAL A 200 -3.92 -13.38 11.99
N LYS A 201 -3.14 -13.01 10.96
CA LYS A 201 -1.75 -13.46 10.78
C LYS A 201 -0.81 -12.92 11.85
N GLN A 202 -1.13 -11.76 12.43
CA GLN A 202 -0.45 -11.17 13.58
C GLN A 202 -1.00 -11.66 14.94
N LEU A 203 -1.82 -12.72 14.95
CA LEU A 203 -2.41 -13.32 16.15
C LEU A 203 -3.39 -12.41 16.91
N GLN A 204 -3.86 -11.32 16.28
CA GLN A 204 -4.85 -10.39 16.80
C GLN A 204 -6.26 -10.81 16.36
N TYR A 205 -6.67 -12.02 16.78
CA TYR A 205 -7.85 -12.71 16.23
C TYR A 205 -9.17 -11.96 16.46
N GLU A 206 -9.38 -11.39 17.64
CA GLU A 206 -10.61 -10.68 17.99
C GLU A 206 -10.79 -9.42 17.15
N GLN A 207 -9.71 -8.66 16.95
CA GLN A 207 -9.71 -7.48 16.08
C GLN A 207 -9.89 -7.89 14.61
N GLY A 208 -9.18 -8.93 14.18
CA GLY A 208 -9.31 -9.50 12.84
C GLY A 208 -10.74 -9.94 12.53
N CYS A 209 -11.42 -10.62 13.47
CA CYS A 209 -12.80 -11.06 13.31
C CYS A 209 -13.76 -9.88 13.10
N LYS A 210 -13.62 -8.80 13.89
CA LYS A 210 -14.42 -7.58 13.73
C LYS A 210 -14.25 -6.94 12.35
N MET A 211 -13.02 -6.90 11.84
CA MET A 211 -12.74 -6.36 10.50
C MET A 211 -13.35 -7.24 9.40
N LEU A 212 -13.28 -8.56 9.54
CA LEU A 212 -13.91 -9.49 8.59
C LEU A 212 -15.44 -9.40 8.60
N GLU A 213 -16.07 -9.27 9.77
CA GLU A 213 -17.51 -9.03 9.89
C GLU A 213 -17.93 -7.71 9.24
N ARG A 214 -17.13 -6.66 9.42
CA ARG A 214 -17.35 -5.38 8.74
C ARG A 214 -17.22 -5.52 7.23
N ALA A 215 -16.21 -6.26 6.74
CA ALA A 215 -16.05 -6.56 5.32
C ALA A 215 -17.30 -7.25 4.75
N GLN A 216 -17.83 -8.25 5.47
CA GLN A 216 -19.03 -8.99 5.09
C GLN A 216 -20.29 -8.11 5.05
N SER A 217 -20.40 -7.13 5.95
CA SER A 217 -21.54 -6.19 5.96
C SER A 217 -21.59 -5.26 4.74
N LEU A 218 -20.48 -5.12 4.01
CA LEU A 218 -20.33 -4.20 2.87
C LEU A 218 -20.41 -4.91 1.51
N THR A 219 -20.55 -6.24 1.49
CA THR A 219 -20.74 -6.99 0.24
C THR A 219 -22.14 -6.78 -0.31
N SER A 220 -22.26 -6.54 -1.61
CA SER A 220 -23.56 -6.43 -2.27
C SER A 220 -24.16 -7.81 -2.56
N GLY A 221 -25.43 -8.01 -2.22
CA GLY A 221 -26.16 -9.22 -2.59
C GLY A 221 -25.91 -10.38 -1.63
N THR A 222 -25.54 -11.55 -2.16
CA THR A 222 -25.31 -12.75 -1.34
C THR A 222 -24.02 -12.64 -0.54
N PRO A 223 -23.99 -13.16 0.71
CA PRO A 223 -22.79 -13.16 1.51
C PRO A 223 -21.57 -13.79 0.80
N ASP A 224 -20.39 -13.23 1.01
CA ASP A 224 -19.18 -13.69 0.34
C ASP A 224 -18.65 -14.93 1.05
N ALA A 225 -18.63 -16.05 0.32
CA ALA A 225 -18.27 -17.34 0.89
C ALA A 225 -16.83 -17.37 1.42
N MET A 226 -15.91 -16.62 0.81
CA MET A 226 -14.52 -16.54 1.27
C MET A 226 -14.40 -15.75 2.56
N ILE A 227 -15.12 -14.64 2.69
CA ILE A 227 -15.16 -13.85 3.92
C ILE A 227 -15.78 -14.67 5.06
N ILE A 228 -16.93 -15.32 4.83
CA ILE A 228 -17.59 -16.18 5.82
C ILE A 228 -16.66 -17.31 6.28
N LYS A 229 -16.00 -18.00 5.34
CA LYS A 229 -15.05 -19.06 5.67
C LYS A 229 -13.94 -18.53 6.59
N THR A 230 -13.39 -17.36 6.27
CA THR A 230 -12.32 -16.73 7.05
C THR A 230 -12.80 -16.31 8.44
N ILE A 231 -14.04 -15.79 8.57
CA ILE A 231 -14.68 -15.49 9.86
C ILE A 231 -14.77 -16.76 10.72
N ASN A 232 -15.32 -17.84 10.16
CA ASN A 232 -15.50 -19.10 10.88
C ASN A 232 -14.16 -19.71 11.35
N GLU A 233 -13.14 -19.66 10.50
CA GLU A 233 -11.79 -20.09 10.84
C GLU A 233 -11.19 -19.24 11.97
N THR A 234 -11.38 -17.92 11.92
CA THR A 234 -10.90 -16.99 12.96
C THR A 234 -11.61 -17.21 14.29
N GLN A 235 -12.94 -17.39 14.27
CA GLN A 235 -13.72 -17.70 15.48
C GLN A 235 -13.29 -19.03 16.13
N ARG A 236 -12.91 -20.02 15.31
CA ARG A 236 -12.32 -21.27 15.83
C ARG A 236 -10.99 -20.99 16.53
N MET A 237 -10.10 -20.18 15.93
CA MET A 237 -8.81 -19.82 16.54
C MET A 237 -8.98 -19.09 17.90
N ILE A 238 -9.96 -18.19 18.01
CA ILE A 238 -10.30 -17.51 19.27
C ILE A 238 -10.68 -18.54 20.36
N LYS A 239 -11.57 -19.48 20.05
CA LYS A 239 -12.00 -20.53 20.98
C LYS A 239 -10.84 -21.43 21.39
N GLU A 240 -9.98 -21.82 20.44
CA GLU A 240 -8.81 -22.64 20.70
C GLU A 240 -7.79 -21.93 21.60
N ARG A 241 -7.58 -20.62 21.42
CA ARG A 241 -6.73 -19.79 22.29
C ARG A 241 -7.26 -19.75 23.72
N ALA A 242 -8.55 -19.44 23.89
CA ALA A 242 -9.18 -19.42 25.20
C ALA A 242 -9.13 -20.80 25.90
N ALA A 243 -9.32 -21.88 25.15
CA ALA A 243 -9.22 -23.24 25.69
C ALA A 243 -7.78 -23.60 26.11
N LYS A 244 -6.77 -23.17 25.34
CA LYS A 244 -5.35 -23.35 25.69
C LYS A 244 -4.99 -22.56 26.95
N GLU A 245 -5.40 -21.29 27.03
CA GLU A 245 -5.18 -20.45 28.21
C GLU A 245 -5.81 -21.06 29.46
N LYS A 246 -7.07 -21.51 29.38
CA LYS A 246 -7.75 -22.20 30.49
C LYS A 246 -7.00 -23.44 30.97
N ARG A 247 -6.51 -24.29 30.04
CA ARG A 247 -5.72 -25.49 30.37
C ARG A 247 -4.38 -25.15 31.02
N MET A 248 -3.71 -24.08 30.59
CA MET A 248 -2.46 -23.62 31.18
C MET A 248 -2.68 -23.16 32.63
N TYR A 249 -3.73 -22.36 32.87
CA TYR A 249 -4.08 -21.95 34.23
C TYR A 249 -4.42 -23.14 35.14
N GLN A 250 -5.22 -24.10 34.66
CA GLN A 250 -5.56 -25.30 35.45
C GLN A 250 -4.32 -26.05 35.95
N LYS A 251 -3.30 -26.23 35.09
CA LYS A 251 -2.04 -26.87 35.45
C LYS A 251 -1.16 -26.07 36.41
N MET A 252 -1.36 -24.75 36.53
CA MET A 252 -0.60 -23.91 37.48
C MET A 252 -1.16 -24.00 38.91
N PHE A 253 -2.38 -24.53 39.07
CA PHE A 253 -3.04 -24.70 40.37
C PHE A 253 -3.14 -26.17 40.82
N GLU A 254 -2.57 -27.09 40.03
CA GLU A 254 -2.32 -28.50 40.39
C GLU A 254 -0.86 -28.65 40.84
#